data_AF-A0A951S4Y4-F1
#
_entry.id   AF-A0A951S4Y4-F1
#
_cell.length_a   1.000
_cell.length_b   1.000
_cell.length_c   1.000
_cell.angle_alpha   90.00
_cell.angle_beta   90.00
_cell.angle_gamma   90.00
#
_symmetry.space_group_name_H-M   'P 1'
#
loop_
_entity.id
_entity.type
_entity.pdbx_description
1 polymer ?
#
loop_
_entity_poly.entity_id
_entity_poly.type
_entity_poly.pdbx_seq_one_letter_code
_entity_poly.pdbx_strand_id
1 'polypeptide(L)' 'SGFAFPIENMPQFFQYITYAIPLRYFITILRGVVLKGMGISSLWIEALILFGMGALLLVISSMRFSKKIE' A
#
# COMPACT_ATOMS: atom_id res chain seq x y z
N SER A 1 -12.87 8.38 -18.63
CA SER A 1 -12.34 7.06 -19.06
C SER A 1 -11.23 6.65 -18.10
N GLY A 2 -11.40 5.54 -17.37
CA GLY A 2 -10.28 4.87 -16.70
C GLY A 2 -9.99 5.23 -15.24
N PHE A 3 -10.97 5.69 -14.45
CA PHE A 3 -10.80 5.78 -12.99
C PHE A 3 -10.79 4.35 -12.43
N ALA A 4 -9.59 3.83 -12.15
CA ALA A 4 -9.29 2.44 -11.80
C ALA A 4 -10.46 1.74 -11.07
N PHE A 5 -10.91 0.60 -11.62
CA PHE A 5 -12.01 -0.21 -11.10
C PHE A 5 -12.04 -0.22 -9.56
N PRO A 6 -13.19 0.07 -8.92
CA PRO A 6 -13.33 -0.09 -7.48
C PRO A 6 -12.88 -1.50 -7.13
N ILE A 7 -11.95 -1.63 -6.18
CA ILE A 7 -11.47 -2.94 -5.72
C ILE A 7 -12.66 -3.76 -5.19
N GLU A 8 -13.68 -3.08 -4.67
CA GLU A 8 -14.96 -3.63 -4.25
C GLU A 8 -15.70 -4.40 -5.35
N ASN A 9 -15.48 -4.04 -6.62
CA ASN A 9 -16.09 -4.70 -7.78
C ASN A 9 -15.27 -5.90 -8.29
N MET A 10 -14.08 -6.16 -7.72
CA MET A 10 -13.29 -7.35 -8.07
C MET A 10 -13.82 -8.59 -7.32
N PRO A 11 -13.78 -9.78 -7.93
CA PRO A 11 -14.06 -11.03 -7.22
C PRO A 11 -13.17 -11.16 -5.98
N GLN A 12 -13.70 -11.70 -4.88
CA GLN A 12 -13.04 -11.71 -3.55
C GLN A 12 -11.59 -12.22 -3.58
N PHE A 13 -11.29 -13.22 -4.41
CA PHE A 13 -9.94 -13.74 -4.61
C PHE A 13 -8.93 -12.65 -5.01
N PHE A 14 -9.29 -11.79 -5.96
CA PHE A 14 -8.43 -10.70 -6.43
C PHE A 14 -8.33 -9.55 -5.43
N GLN A 15 -9.34 -9.36 -4.58
CA GLN A 15 -9.29 -8.36 -3.51
C GLN A 15 -8.17 -8.67 -2.52
N TYR A 16 -8.05 -9.92 -2.07
CA TYR A 16 -6.98 -10.35 -1.16
C TYR A 16 -5.58 -10.09 -1.70
N ILE A 17 -5.36 -10.39 -2.98
CA ILE A 17 -4.09 -10.09 -3.66
C ILE A 17 -3.84 -8.58 -3.67
N THR A 18 -4.87 -7.79 -3.92
CA THR A 18 -4.77 -6.32 -3.98
C THR A 18 -4.45 -5.71 -2.60
N TYR A 19 -4.90 -6.32 -1.49
CA TYR A 19 -4.51 -5.89 -0.14
C TYR A 19 -3.02 -6.08 0.15
N ALA A 20 -2.34 -7.01 -0.54
CA ALA A 20 -0.91 -7.23 -0.42
C ALA A 20 -0.07 -6.24 -1.25
N ILE A 21 -0.69 -5.40 -2.09
CA ILE A 21 0.01 -4.46 -2.96
C ILE A 21 0.07 -3.07 -2.29
N PRO A 22 1.26 -2.53 -2.00
CA PRO A 22 1.40 -1.24 -1.31
C PRO A 22 0.84 -0.07 -2.14
N LEU A 23 0.86 -0.19 -3.47
CA LEU A 23 0.34 0.82 -4.40
C LEU A 23 -1.12 1.20 -4.14
N ARG A 24 -1.95 0.26 -3.66
CA ARG A 24 -3.34 0.53 -3.30
C ARG A 24 -3.46 1.63 -2.24
N TYR A 25 -2.73 1.48 -1.15
CA TYR A 25 -2.77 2.40 -0.01
C TYR A 25 -2.23 3.76 -0.44
N PHE A 26 -1.20 3.78 -1.28
CA PHE A 26 -0.64 5.01 -1.84
C PHE A 26 -1.67 5.79 -2.67
N ILE A 27 -2.38 5.11 -3.57
CA ILE A 27 -3.43 5.72 -4.40
C ILE A 27 -4.63 6.18 -3.55
N THR A 28 -4.87 5.56 -2.40
CA THR A 28 -5.92 5.97 -1.46
C THR A 28 -5.54 7.26 -0.73
N ILE A 29 -4.31 7.34 -0.21
CA ILE A 29 -3.74 8.57 0.40
C ILE A 29 -3.71 9.70 -0.63
N LEU A 30 -3.19 9.43 -1.83
CA LEU A 30 -3.06 10.42 -2.89
C LEU A 30 -4.43 11.03 -3.25
N ARG A 31 -5.47 10.19 -3.41
CA ARG A 31 -6.83 10.68 -3.64
C ARG A 31 -7.38 11.44 -2.43
N GLY A 32 -7.10 10.99 -1.21
CA GLY A 32 -7.54 11.67 0.01
C GLY A 32 -6.96 13.07 0.15
N VAL A 33 -5.68 13.24 -0.17
CA VAL A 33 -4.99 14.53 -0.12
C VAL A 33 -5.38 15.41 -1.31
N VAL A 34 -5.24 14.90 -2.53
CA VAL A 34 -5.37 15.71 -3.76
C VAL A 34 -6.82 16.04 -4.09
N LEU A 35 -7.75 15.10 -3.91
CA LEU A 35 -9.15 15.28 -4.32
C LEU A 35 -10.05 15.73 -3.18
N LYS A 36 -9.75 15.32 -1.94
CA LYS A 36 -10.62 15.60 -0.78
C LYS A 36 -10.03 16.62 0.19
N GLY A 37 -8.77 17.04 0.02
CA GLY A 37 -8.10 17.97 0.93
C GLY A 37 -8.05 17.46 2.38
N MET A 38 -8.13 16.14 2.60
CA MET A 38 -8.17 15.58 3.93
C MET A 38 -6.81 15.72 4.61
N GLY A 39 -6.83 16.12 5.89
CA GLY A 39 -5.64 16.19 6.71
C GLY A 39 -5.01 14.82 6.97
N ILE A 40 -3.73 14.82 7.34
CA ILE A 40 -2.95 13.61 7.67
C ILE A 40 -3.64 12.74 8.73
N SER A 41 -4.43 13.35 9.62
CA SER A 41 -5.17 12.70 10.70
C SER A 41 -6.25 11.72 10.22
N SER A 42 -6.72 11.83 8.98
CA SER A 42 -7.70 10.89 8.41
C SER A 42 -7.03 9.77 7.61
N LEU A 43 -5.75 9.90 7.27
CA LEU A 43 -5.00 9.00 6.38
C LEU A 43 -3.86 8.27 7.10
N TRP A 44 -3.77 8.44 8.42
CA TRP A 44 -2.68 7.92 9.24
C TRP A 44 -2.64 6.39 9.25
N ILE A 45 -3.80 5.73 9.14
CA ILE A 45 -3.90 4.26 9.11
C ILE A 45 -3.29 3.73 7.82
N GLU A 46 -3.66 4.30 6.68
CA GLU A 46 -3.13 3.93 5.37
C GLU A 46 -1.63 4.21 5.29
N ALA A 47 -1.18 5.33 5.86
CA ALA A 47 0.23 5.68 5.95
C ALA A 47 1.01 4.68 6.83
N LEU A 48 0.43 4.26 7.97
CA LEU A 48 1.03 3.27 8.86
C LEU A 48 1.11 1.89 8.21
N ILE A 49 0.08 1.47 7.48
CA ILE A 49 0.10 0.21 6.72
C ILE A 49 1.20 0.24 5.66
N LEU A 50 1.31 1.32 4.89
CA LEU A 50 2.38 1.51 3.91
C LEU A 50 3.76 1.47 4.55
N PHE A 51 3.92 2.16 5.68
CA PHE A 51 5.16 2.18 6.43
C PHE A 51 5.54 0.78 6.91
N GLY A 52 4.58 0.02 7.48
CA GLY A 52 4.78 -1.36 7.90
C GLY A 52 5.20 -2.28 6.75
N MET A 53 4.57 -2.14 5.58
CA MET A 53 4.93 -2.91 4.37
C MET A 53 6.34 -2.55 3.89
N GLY A 54 6.71 -1.28 3.89
CA GLY A 54 8.06 -0.81 3.53
C GLY A 54 9.13 -1.33 4.50
N ALA A 55 8.87 -1.24 5.80
CA ALA A 55 9.75 -1.76 6.83
C ALA A 55 9.94 -3.28 6.71
N LEU A 56 8.86 -4.03 6.48
CA LEU A 56 8.92 -5.48 6.24
C LEU A 56 9.80 -5.81 5.03
N LEU A 57 9.60 -5.11 3.91
CA LEU A 57 10.41 -5.31 2.71
C LEU A 57 11.89 -4.97 2.94
N LEU A 58 12.19 -3.91 3.68
CA LEU A 58 13.56 -3.55 4.04
C LEU A 58 14.21 -4.61 4.94
N VAL A 59 13.48 -5.12 5.94
CA VAL A 59 13.96 -6.21 6.81
C VAL A 59 14.25 -7.46 5.98
N ILE A 60 13.31 -7.89 5.13
CA ILE A 60 13.51 -9.04 4.24
C ILE A 60 14.71 -8.83 3.33
N SER A 61 14.84 -7.63 2.74
CA SER A 61 15.94 -7.30 1.84
C SER A 61 17.28 -7.31 2.57
N SER A 62 17.35 -6.73 3.77
CA SER A 62 18.54 -6.70 4.61
C SER A 62 18.98 -8.12 5.01
N MET A 63 18.04 -8.96 5.46
CA MET A 63 18.31 -10.36 5.78
C MET A 63 18.80 -11.16 4.57
N ARG A 64 18.23 -10.91 3.38
CA ARG A 64 18.63 -11.58 2.14
C ARG A 64 19.99 -11.09 1.64
N PHE A 65 20.33 -9.83 1.86
CA PHE A 65 21.61 -9.24 1.48
C PHE A 65 22.75 -9.78 2.34
N SER A 66 22.56 -9.87 3.67
CA SER A 66 23.54 -10.50 4.56
C SER A 66 23.81 -11.97 4.23
N LYS A 67 22.81 -12.71 3.75
CA LYS A 67 22.97 -14.11 3.31
C LYS A 67 23.71 -14.29 1.98
N LYS A 68 23.96 -13.22 1.21
CA LYS A 68 24.63 -13.29 -0.09
C LYS A 68 26.12 -12.92 -0.02
N ILE A 69 26.66 -12.70 1.19
CA ILE A 69 28.07 -12.35 1.42
C ILE A 69 28.87 -13.54 2.02
N GLU A 70 28.27 -14.73 2.13
CA GLU A 70 29.00 -15.98 2.31
C GLU A 70 29.31 -16.67 0.97
#